data_AF-A0AAD2UY63-F1
#
_entry.id   AF-A0AAD2UY63-F1
#
_cell.length_a   1.000
_cell.length_b   1.000
_cell.length_c   1.000
_cell.angle_alpha   90.00
_cell.angle_beta   90.00
_cell.angle_gamma   90.00
#
_symmetry.space_group_name_H-M   'P 1'
#
loop_
_entity.id
_entity.type
_entity.pdbx_description
1 polymer ?
#
loop_
_entity_poly.entity_id
_entity_poly.type
_entity_poly.pdbx_seq_one_letter_code
_entity_poly.pdbx_strand_id
1 'polypeptide(L)'
;MKILLFIIILVFGCIVFFKNKNKNNRLSTYNSINNQERVNSKTKNTEKENSKENYIYNTIKLPFFLYNIAYFKLIIIIISLVVTVVLTELNLFSINLKNILIVGVIILIMMLYLPKYIVKNIITSRNKSLLKSLPFFIDITAACVQSGMTIDSSLSYTAKKFELINADLSLIMLKVTRRAEINGLESAIKEFHQSSTELEIRMFCSALQYSISFGATVYEQLIKLSQDIREMQLLVTEEKISKLTAKLTIPLFLFILIPFIILVISPSVLELLAYE
;
A
#
# COMPACT_ATOMS: atom_id res chain seq x y z
N MET A 1 -17.58 16.43 39.19
CA MET A 1 -17.37 17.44 38.12
C MET A 1 -16.42 16.96 37.01
N LYS A 2 -15.33 16.23 37.32
CA LYS A 2 -14.31 15.79 36.34
C LYS A 2 -14.74 14.69 35.34
N ILE A 3 -15.49 13.67 35.80
CA ILE A 3 -16.09 12.63 34.94
C ILE A 3 -17.02 13.21 33.85
N LEU A 4 -17.72 14.31 34.16
CA LEU A 4 -18.67 14.92 33.24
C LEU A 4 -17.96 15.61 32.06
N LEU A 5 -16.77 16.18 32.32
CA LEU A 5 -15.89 16.77 31.30
C LEU A 5 -15.32 15.69 30.37
N PHE A 6 -15.00 14.51 30.92
CA PHE A 6 -14.54 13.35 30.15
C PHE A 6 -15.61 12.81 29.19
N ILE A 7 -16.86 12.72 29.66
CA ILE A 7 -18.00 12.32 28.83
C ILE A 7 -18.26 13.34 27.70
N ILE A 8 -18.13 14.64 27.98
CA ILE A 8 -18.29 15.70 26.96
C ILE A 8 -17.22 15.58 25.87
N ILE A 9 -15.96 15.31 26.21
CA ILE A 9 -14.86 15.15 25.24
C ILE A 9 -15.03 13.88 24.39
N LEU A 10 -15.45 12.76 25.00
CA LEU A 10 -15.74 11.51 24.29
C LEU A 10 -16.93 11.65 23.32
N VAL A 11 -17.98 12.34 23.77
CA VAL A 11 -19.17 12.62 22.95
C VAL A 11 -18.82 13.57 21.81
N PHE A 12 -18.01 14.61 22.05
CA PHE A 12 -17.55 15.52 21.00
C PHE A 12 -16.68 14.80 19.94
N GLY A 13 -15.76 13.93 20.38
CA GLY A 13 -14.98 13.07 19.49
C GLY A 13 -15.84 12.13 18.66
N CYS A 14 -16.85 11.50 19.28
CA CYS A 14 -17.82 10.65 18.58
C CYS A 14 -18.66 11.45 17.57
N ILE A 15 -19.10 12.66 17.91
CA ILE A 15 -19.88 13.54 17.02
C ILE A 15 -19.05 13.95 15.80
N VAL A 16 -17.78 14.31 15.98
CA VAL A 16 -16.87 14.66 14.87
C VAL A 16 -16.60 13.44 13.98
N PHE A 17 -16.41 12.26 14.57
CA PHE A 17 -16.22 11.00 13.84
C PHE A 17 -17.47 10.62 13.03
N PHE A 18 -18.65 10.72 13.61
CA PHE A 18 -19.92 10.39 12.94
C PHE A 18 -20.28 11.39 11.84
N LYS A 19 -20.03 12.69 12.06
CA LYS A 19 -20.32 13.74 11.07
C LYS A 19 -19.42 13.64 9.84
N ASN A 20 -18.24 13.01 9.95
CA ASN A 20 -17.33 12.81 8.84
C ASN A 20 -17.54 11.48 8.08
N LYS A 21 -18.23 10.49 8.67
CA LYS A 21 -18.69 9.29 7.95
C LYS A 21 -19.83 9.62 6.96
N ASN A 22 -20.56 10.71 7.21
CA ASN A 22 -21.75 11.10 6.44
C ASN A 22 -21.52 12.24 5.42
N LYS A 23 -20.27 12.52 5.02
CA LYS A 23 -19.98 13.46 3.93
C LYS A 23 -19.33 12.77 2.74
N ASN A 24 -19.85 11.60 2.40
CA ASN A 24 -19.89 11.15 1.01
C ASN A 24 -20.97 11.97 0.29
N ASN A 25 -20.63 12.48 -0.89
CA ASN A 25 -21.41 13.37 -1.74
C ASN A 25 -21.36 14.85 -1.34
N ARG A 26 -20.32 15.56 -1.79
CA ARG A 26 -20.49 16.71 -2.70
C ARG A 26 -19.27 16.82 -3.63
N LEU A 27 -19.53 16.55 -4.90
CA LEU A 27 -18.69 16.85 -6.06
C LEU A 27 -18.57 18.38 -6.26
N SER A 28 -17.50 18.78 -6.97
CA SER A 28 -17.36 20.06 -7.71
C SER A 28 -16.90 21.31 -6.96
N THR A 29 -15.64 21.69 -7.22
CA THR A 29 -15.26 23.06 -7.66
C THR A 29 -13.82 23.09 -8.23
N TYR A 30 -13.68 23.52 -9.49
CA TYR A 30 -12.49 24.15 -10.13
C TYR A 30 -11.20 23.30 -10.26
N ASN A 31 -10.73 22.84 -11.43
CA ASN A 31 -10.47 23.54 -12.71
C ASN A 31 -9.67 24.84 -12.59
N SER A 32 -8.45 24.79 -12.03
CA SER A 32 -7.49 25.90 -12.12
C SER A 32 -6.03 25.49 -11.86
N ILE A 33 -5.46 24.52 -12.59
CA ILE A 33 -3.99 24.37 -12.69
C ILE A 33 -3.60 23.94 -14.13
N ASN A 34 -4.25 24.54 -15.12
CA ASN A 34 -3.80 24.53 -16.53
C ASN A 34 -2.83 25.70 -16.80
N ASN A 35 -2.26 26.32 -15.75
CA ASN A 35 -1.50 27.58 -15.82
C ASN A 35 -0.09 27.51 -15.19
N GLN A 36 0.38 26.33 -14.74
CA GLN A 36 1.71 26.20 -14.12
C GLN A 36 2.76 25.52 -15.02
N GLU A 37 2.41 25.28 -16.30
CA GLU A 37 3.24 24.66 -17.32
C GLU A 37 4.42 25.52 -17.84
N ARG A 38 4.68 26.73 -17.34
CA ARG A 38 5.69 27.63 -17.93
C ARG A 38 6.88 28.07 -17.06
N VAL A 39 6.92 27.84 -15.74
CA VAL A 39 7.91 28.56 -14.90
C VAL A 39 9.16 27.77 -14.48
N ASN A 40 9.15 26.45 -14.31
CA ASN A 40 10.27 25.76 -13.64
C ASN A 40 11.20 24.93 -14.53
N SER A 41 11.37 25.30 -15.80
CA SER A 41 12.33 24.70 -16.74
C SER A 41 13.82 24.99 -16.41
N LYS A 42 14.18 25.57 -15.26
CA LYS A 42 15.54 26.07 -14.98
C LYS A 42 16.30 25.53 -13.76
N THR A 43 15.73 24.69 -12.89
CA THR A 43 16.50 24.14 -11.74
C THR A 43 16.97 22.71 -12.01
N LYS A 44 17.58 22.49 -13.19
CA LYS A 44 18.38 21.30 -13.51
C LYS A 44 19.71 21.41 -12.77
N ASN A 45 20.08 20.47 -11.89
CA ASN A 45 21.36 19.71 -11.96
C ASN A 45 21.85 18.96 -10.70
N THR A 46 21.20 18.96 -9.53
CA THR A 46 21.83 18.33 -8.32
C THR A 46 21.01 17.27 -7.56
N GLU A 47 19.77 16.92 -7.94
CA GLU A 47 18.93 15.99 -7.15
C GLU A 47 18.57 14.69 -7.90
N LYS A 48 19.58 14.04 -8.50
CA LYS A 48 19.41 12.85 -9.35
C LYS A 48 19.20 11.52 -8.61
N GLU A 49 19.23 11.47 -7.27
CA GLU A 49 19.03 10.21 -6.53
C GLU A 49 17.72 10.12 -5.72
N ASN A 50 17.15 11.22 -5.23
CA ASN A 50 15.93 11.20 -4.40
C ASN A 50 14.62 11.26 -5.19
N SER A 51 14.69 11.28 -6.52
CA SER A 51 13.57 11.61 -7.41
C SER A 51 12.76 10.39 -7.88
N LYS A 52 13.20 9.15 -7.62
CA LYS A 52 12.43 7.94 -8.01
C LYS A 52 11.22 7.66 -7.12
N GLU A 53 11.24 8.03 -5.84
CA GLU A 53 10.11 7.80 -4.92
C GLU A 53 8.91 8.74 -5.17
N ASN A 54 9.12 9.90 -5.83
CA ASN A 54 8.11 10.95 -5.93
C ASN A 54 7.17 10.86 -7.15
N TYR A 55 7.45 10.03 -8.16
CA TYR A 55 6.58 9.94 -9.35
C TYR A 55 5.34 9.07 -9.15
N ILE A 56 5.38 8.09 -8.24
CA ILE A 56 4.22 7.25 -7.91
C ILE A 56 3.18 8.04 -7.10
N TYR A 57 3.62 9.03 -6.31
CA TYR A 57 2.75 9.81 -5.45
C TYR A 57 1.75 10.70 -6.22
N ASN A 58 2.09 11.11 -7.45
CA ASN A 58 1.30 12.07 -8.22
C ASN A 58 0.46 11.42 -9.34
N THR A 59 0.77 10.19 -9.74
CA THR A 59 0.19 9.56 -10.95
C THR A 59 -0.97 8.62 -10.62
N ILE A 60 -1.01 8.07 -9.41
CA ILE A 60 -2.22 7.42 -8.89
C ILE A 60 -3.06 8.54 -8.28
N LYS A 61 -4.34 8.72 -8.66
CA LYS A 61 -5.23 9.58 -7.84
C LYS A 61 -5.24 8.92 -6.47
N LEU A 62 -4.44 9.43 -5.55
CA LEU A 62 -4.59 9.11 -4.16
C LEU A 62 -6.04 9.45 -3.81
N PRO A 63 -6.82 8.52 -3.24
CA PRO A 63 -8.15 8.85 -2.78
C PRO A 63 -8.06 10.07 -1.86
N PHE A 64 -9.18 10.77 -1.72
CA PHE A 64 -9.50 11.73 -0.65
C PHE A 64 -8.79 11.45 0.70
N PHE A 65 -8.51 10.18 0.99
CA PHE A 65 -7.72 9.64 2.09
C PHE A 65 -6.27 10.14 2.28
N LEU A 66 -5.62 10.83 1.32
CA LEU A 66 -4.28 11.43 1.55
C LEU A 66 -4.27 12.94 1.77
N TYR A 67 -5.36 13.65 1.42
CA TYR A 67 -5.70 14.92 2.09
C TYR A 67 -5.88 14.70 3.61
N ASN A 68 -6.18 13.45 3.99
CA ASN A 68 -6.30 12.96 5.35
C ASN A 68 -4.96 12.71 6.10
N ILE A 69 -3.76 13.03 5.58
CA ILE A 69 -2.54 13.04 6.43
C ILE A 69 -2.66 14.09 7.54
N ALA A 70 -3.24 15.26 7.24
CA ALA A 70 -3.57 16.26 8.26
C ALA A 70 -4.64 15.73 9.23
N TYR A 71 -5.62 14.97 8.73
CA TYR A 71 -6.69 14.38 9.53
C TYR A 71 -6.19 13.28 10.48
N PHE A 72 -5.30 12.40 10.02
CA PHE A 72 -4.63 11.42 10.88
C PHE A 72 -3.76 12.09 11.95
N LYS A 73 -3.06 13.18 11.60
CA LYS A 73 -2.34 14.00 12.59
C LYS A 73 -3.28 14.58 13.65
N LEU A 74 -4.44 15.12 13.25
CA LEU A 74 -5.44 15.64 14.19
C LEU A 74 -6.03 14.55 15.09
N ILE A 75 -6.35 13.37 14.54
CA ILE A 75 -6.85 12.23 15.33
C ILE A 75 -5.80 11.78 16.36
N ILE A 76 -4.52 11.71 15.97
CA ILE A 76 -3.44 11.31 16.87
C ILE A 76 -3.23 12.35 17.98
N ILE A 77 -3.33 13.65 17.68
CA ILE A 77 -3.27 14.72 18.68
C ILE A 77 -4.42 14.57 19.70
N ILE A 78 -5.64 14.33 19.21
CA ILE A 78 -6.82 14.16 20.07
C ILE A 78 -6.68 12.91 20.93
N ILE A 79 -6.25 11.77 20.36
CA ILE A 79 -6.00 10.53 21.13
C ILE A 79 -4.91 10.76 22.18
N SER A 80 -3.82 11.45 21.84
CA SER A 80 -2.74 11.72 22.78
C SER A 80 -3.20 12.58 23.95
N LEU A 81 -4.05 13.58 23.70
CA LEU A 81 -4.62 14.44 24.74
C LEU A 81 -5.59 13.66 25.65
N VAL A 82 -6.40 12.76 25.07
CA VAL A 82 -7.32 11.91 25.84
C VAL A 82 -6.53 10.92 26.69
N VAL A 83 -5.48 10.30 26.15
CA VAL A 83 -4.65 9.32 26.87
C VAL A 83 -3.94 9.99 28.05
N THR A 84 -3.37 11.18 27.90
CA THR A 84 -2.72 11.88 29.02
C THR A 84 -3.71 12.24 30.13
N VAL A 85 -4.92 12.70 29.78
CA VAL A 85 -5.98 13.00 30.76
C VAL A 85 -6.45 11.73 31.50
N VAL A 86 -6.65 10.61 30.78
CA VAL A 86 -7.04 9.33 31.39
C VAL A 86 -5.96 8.80 32.33
N LEU A 87 -4.68 8.86 31.94
CA LEU A 87 -3.58 8.40 32.81
C LEU A 87 -3.47 9.25 34.09
N THR A 88 -3.77 10.55 34.03
CA THR A 88 -3.78 11.41 35.22
C THR A 88 -4.95 11.12 36.16
N GLU A 89 -6.10 10.69 35.65
CA GLU A 89 -7.28 10.33 36.46
C GLU A 89 -7.15 8.95 37.12
N LEU A 90 -6.39 8.03 36.52
CA LEU A 90 -6.16 6.68 37.08
C LEU A 90 -5.08 6.62 38.18
N ASN A 91 -4.44 7.74 38.53
CA ASN A 91 -3.44 7.85 39.61
C ASN A 91 -2.24 6.86 39.52
N LEU A 92 -2.02 6.23 38.36
CA LEU A 92 -0.93 5.26 38.13
C LEU A 92 0.46 5.92 38.02
N PHE A 93 0.51 7.25 37.82
CA PHE A 93 1.75 8.02 37.69
C PHE A 93 1.67 9.30 38.54
N SER A 94 2.53 9.44 39.55
CA SER A 94 2.71 10.72 40.23
C SER A 94 3.16 11.80 39.24
N ILE A 95 2.56 12.98 39.36
CA ILE A 95 2.78 14.15 38.50
C ILE A 95 4.16 14.75 38.80
N ASN A 96 5.21 14.06 38.37
CA ASN A 96 6.59 14.52 38.49
C ASN A 96 7.07 15.02 37.13
N LEU A 97 7.79 16.16 37.09
CA LEU A 97 8.24 16.79 35.84
C LEU A 97 8.99 15.81 34.92
N LYS A 98 9.77 14.90 35.52
CA LYS A 98 10.51 13.86 34.80
C LYS A 98 9.61 12.89 34.04
N ASN A 99 8.48 12.48 34.63
CA ASN A 99 7.56 11.53 34.00
C ASN A 99 6.76 12.17 32.86
N ILE A 100 6.37 13.44 33.01
CA ILE A 100 5.71 14.22 31.94
C ILE A 100 6.64 14.37 30.74
N LEU A 101 7.93 14.68 30.97
CA LEU A 101 8.91 14.80 29.90
C LEU A 101 9.12 13.47 29.16
N ILE A 102 9.25 12.35 29.86
CA ILE A 102 9.45 11.02 29.25
C ILE A 102 8.23 10.62 28.40
N VAL A 103 7.02 10.77 28.94
CA VAL A 103 5.78 10.43 28.23
C VAL A 103 5.57 11.36 27.02
N GLY A 104 5.84 12.66 27.17
CA GLY A 104 5.76 13.63 26.08
C GLY A 104 6.69 13.32 24.91
N VAL A 105 7.93 12.90 25.20
CA VAL A 105 8.91 12.49 24.17
C VAL A 105 8.45 11.24 23.43
N ILE A 106 7.93 10.23 24.14
CA ILE A 106 7.43 8.99 23.53
C ILE A 106 6.25 9.28 22.58
N ILE A 107 5.31 10.13 23.01
CA ILE A 107 4.17 10.56 22.21
C ILE A 107 4.60 11.34 20.96
N LEU A 108 5.58 12.24 21.09
CA LEU A 108 6.08 13.03 19.97
C LEU A 108 6.73 12.14 18.90
N ILE A 109 7.52 11.15 19.33
CA ILE A 109 8.10 10.13 18.45
C ILE A 109 6.98 9.31 17.79
N MET A 110 6.03 8.80 18.57
CA MET A 110 4.95 7.98 18.03
C MET A 110 4.11 8.76 17.02
N MET A 111 3.81 10.03 17.29
CA MET A 111 3.09 10.92 16.37
C MET A 111 3.82 11.14 15.04
N LEU A 112 5.16 11.17 15.04
CA LEU A 112 5.94 11.43 13.84
C LEU A 112 6.10 10.18 12.94
N TYR A 113 6.25 9.00 13.56
CA TYR A 113 6.51 7.74 12.85
C TYR A 113 5.25 6.95 12.49
N LEU A 114 4.25 6.92 13.37
CA LEU A 114 3.02 6.13 13.19
C LEU A 114 2.26 6.45 11.90
N PRO A 115 2.00 7.71 11.51
CA PRO A 115 1.26 7.99 10.28
C PRO A 115 2.06 7.59 9.03
N LYS A 116 3.39 7.74 9.05
CA LYS A 116 4.25 7.33 7.93
C LYS A 116 4.16 5.82 7.69
N TYR A 117 4.18 5.03 8.78
CA TYR A 117 4.07 3.58 8.69
C TYR A 117 2.71 3.12 8.17
N ILE A 118 1.62 3.70 8.69
CA ILE A 118 0.25 3.37 8.26
C ILE A 118 0.07 3.67 6.77
N VAL A 119 0.48 4.87 6.33
CA VAL A 119 0.38 5.27 4.92
C VAL A 119 1.18 4.33 4.02
N LYS A 120 2.42 3.99 4.41
CA LYS A 120 3.24 3.03 3.67
C LYS A 120 2.52 1.68 3.52
N ASN A 121 1.94 1.15 4.60
CA ASN A 121 1.26 -0.14 4.57
C ASN A 121 -0.01 -0.13 3.69
N ILE A 122 -0.74 0.99 3.68
CA ILE A 122 -1.91 1.15 2.81
C ILE A 122 -1.48 1.19 1.33
N ILE A 123 -0.43 1.94 1.02
CA ILE A 123 0.11 2.06 -0.35
C ILE A 123 0.59 0.69 -0.84
N THR A 124 1.37 -0.04 -0.04
CA THR A 124 1.86 -1.37 -0.41
C THR A 124 0.73 -2.37 -0.61
N SER A 125 -0.31 -2.31 0.24
CA SER A 125 -1.50 -3.16 0.10
C SER A 125 -2.26 -2.88 -1.21
N ARG A 126 -2.48 -1.60 -1.54
CA ARG A 126 -3.13 -1.19 -2.79
C ARG A 126 -2.33 -1.59 -4.02
N ASN A 127 -1.02 -1.37 -3.97
CA ASN A 127 -0.12 -1.76 -5.05
C ASN A 127 -0.14 -3.27 -5.29
N LYS A 128 -0.12 -4.07 -4.22
CA LYS A 128 -0.27 -5.53 -4.32
C LYS A 128 -1.62 -5.93 -4.94
N SER A 129 -2.70 -5.23 -4.60
CA SER A 129 -4.01 -5.47 -5.22
C SER A 129 -4.02 -5.14 -6.71
N LEU A 130 -3.34 -4.06 -7.11
CA LEU A 130 -3.16 -3.66 -8.51
C LEU A 130 -2.40 -4.74 -9.29
N LEU A 131 -1.24 -5.19 -8.77
CA LEU A 131 -0.40 -6.21 -9.41
C LEU A 131 -1.14 -7.55 -9.56
N LYS A 132 -1.94 -7.93 -8.55
CA LYS A 132 -2.76 -9.14 -8.61
C LYS A 132 -3.79 -9.09 -9.74
N SER A 133 -4.36 -7.92 -10.02
CA SER A 133 -5.35 -7.73 -11.08
C SER A 133 -4.74 -7.49 -12.47
N LEU A 134 -3.44 -7.20 -12.55
CA LEU A 134 -2.77 -6.84 -13.80
C LEU A 134 -2.84 -7.92 -14.90
N PRO A 135 -2.61 -9.23 -14.64
CA PRO A 135 -2.72 -10.26 -15.68
C PRO A 135 -4.10 -10.29 -16.33
N PHE A 136 -5.15 -10.17 -15.52
CA PHE A 136 -6.52 -10.16 -16.02
C PHE A 136 -6.84 -8.92 -16.87
N PHE A 137 -6.25 -7.77 -16.54
CA PHE A 137 -6.32 -6.57 -17.38
C PHE A 137 -5.64 -6.81 -18.74
N ILE A 138 -4.48 -7.47 -18.74
CA ILE A 138 -3.74 -7.80 -19.96
C ILE A 138 -4.56 -8.76 -20.82
N ASP A 139 -5.21 -9.77 -20.23
CA ASP A 139 -6.04 -10.74 -20.96
C ASP A 139 -7.22 -10.07 -21.69
N ILE A 140 -7.94 -9.17 -21.02
CA ILE A 140 -9.05 -8.43 -21.64
C ILE A 140 -8.54 -7.55 -22.78
N THR A 141 -7.39 -6.90 -22.58
CA THR A 141 -6.76 -6.07 -23.61
C THR A 141 -6.32 -6.92 -24.81
N ALA A 142 -5.72 -8.09 -24.56
CA ALA A 142 -5.33 -9.04 -25.60
C ALA A 142 -6.54 -9.52 -26.41
N ALA A 143 -7.63 -9.90 -25.74
CA ALA A 143 -8.87 -10.31 -26.41
C ALA A 143 -9.47 -9.20 -27.28
N CYS A 144 -9.39 -7.94 -26.84
CA CYS A 144 -9.80 -6.79 -27.64
C CYS A 144 -8.91 -6.62 -28.89
N VAL A 145 -7.60 -6.75 -28.75
CA VAL A 145 -6.67 -6.70 -29.90
C VAL A 145 -6.92 -7.86 -30.87
N GLN A 146 -7.18 -9.07 -30.36
CA GLN A 146 -7.52 -10.25 -31.18
C GLN A 146 -8.77 -10.03 -32.02
N SER A 147 -9.74 -9.26 -31.50
CA SER A 147 -10.96 -8.89 -32.21
C SER A 147 -10.78 -7.80 -33.29
N GLY A 148 -9.55 -7.30 -33.47
CA GLY A 148 -9.23 -6.27 -34.47
C GLY A 148 -9.26 -4.83 -33.95
N MET A 149 -9.37 -4.61 -32.63
CA MET A 149 -9.21 -3.27 -32.06
C MET A 149 -7.73 -2.84 -32.10
N THR A 150 -7.48 -1.55 -32.32
CA THR A 150 -6.13 -0.99 -32.16
C THR A 150 -5.69 -1.06 -30.70
N ILE A 151 -4.37 -1.07 -30.46
CA ILE A 151 -3.80 -1.15 -29.09
C ILE A 151 -4.30 0.03 -28.23
N ASP A 152 -4.38 1.23 -28.79
CA ASP A 152 -4.85 2.40 -28.09
C ASP A 152 -6.34 2.29 -27.69
N SER A 153 -7.18 1.88 -28.64
CA SER A 153 -8.63 1.69 -28.41
C SER A 153 -8.92 0.53 -27.45
N SER A 154 -8.19 -0.57 -27.55
CA SER A 154 -8.33 -1.71 -26.63
C SER A 154 -7.92 -1.32 -25.21
N LEU A 155 -6.84 -0.56 -25.03
CA LEU A 155 -6.41 -0.08 -23.71
C LEU A 155 -7.45 0.88 -23.10
N SER A 156 -8.01 1.79 -23.89
CA SER A 156 -9.07 2.71 -23.45
C SER A 156 -10.36 1.98 -23.09
N TYR A 157 -10.75 0.98 -23.89
CA TYR A 157 -11.92 0.15 -23.62
C TYR A 157 -11.75 -0.69 -22.35
N THR A 158 -10.63 -1.41 -22.23
CA THR A 158 -10.33 -2.21 -21.04
C THR A 158 -10.27 -1.33 -19.80
N ALA A 159 -9.60 -0.16 -19.85
CA ALA A 159 -9.52 0.77 -18.73
C ALA A 159 -10.91 1.17 -18.20
N LYS A 160 -11.87 1.45 -19.09
CA LYS A 160 -13.26 1.79 -18.70
C LYS A 160 -14.01 0.60 -18.12
N LYS A 161 -13.85 -0.60 -18.69
CA LYS A 161 -14.53 -1.82 -18.19
C LYS A 161 -13.93 -2.34 -16.88
N PHE A 162 -12.66 -2.09 -16.63
CA PHE A 162 -11.94 -2.62 -15.47
C PHE A 162 -12.25 -1.89 -14.15
N GLU A 163 -12.98 -0.77 -14.19
CA GLU A 163 -13.34 0.02 -13.00
C GLU A 163 -14.09 -0.83 -11.95
N LEU A 164 -14.92 -1.77 -12.40
CA LEU A 164 -15.69 -2.68 -11.53
C LEU A 164 -14.82 -3.72 -10.81
N ILE A 165 -13.65 -4.05 -11.38
CA ILE A 165 -12.74 -5.07 -10.84
C ILE A 165 -11.68 -4.43 -9.95
N ASN A 166 -11.04 -3.37 -10.47
CA ASN A 166 -10.04 -2.63 -9.74
C ASN A 166 -10.02 -1.17 -10.21
N ALA A 167 -10.64 -0.31 -9.41
CA ALA A 167 -10.74 1.13 -9.68
C ALA A 167 -9.37 1.81 -9.73
N ASP A 168 -8.39 1.38 -8.92
CA ASP A 168 -7.06 1.99 -8.89
C ASP A 168 -6.32 1.72 -10.21
N LEU A 169 -6.33 0.47 -10.72
CA LEU A 169 -5.71 0.12 -12.00
C LEU A 169 -6.41 0.78 -13.19
N SER A 170 -7.74 0.77 -13.21
CA SER A 170 -8.56 1.44 -14.23
C SER A 170 -8.19 2.93 -14.36
N LEU A 171 -8.08 3.61 -13.23
CA LEU A 171 -7.77 5.04 -13.18
C LEU A 171 -6.37 5.35 -13.71
N ILE A 172 -5.37 4.52 -13.36
CA ILE A 172 -4.00 4.66 -13.86
C ILE A 172 -3.98 4.47 -15.38
N MET A 173 -4.61 3.40 -15.89
CA MET A 173 -4.67 3.13 -17.32
C MET A 173 -5.48 4.18 -18.09
N LEU A 174 -6.52 4.74 -17.49
CA LEU A 174 -7.28 5.86 -18.06
C LEU A 174 -6.43 7.15 -18.16
N LYS A 175 -5.50 7.37 -17.23
CA LYS A 175 -4.53 8.47 -17.33
C LYS A 175 -3.50 8.22 -18.43
N VAL A 176 -3.01 6.99 -18.55
CA VAL A 176 -2.05 6.59 -19.60
C VAL A 176 -2.68 6.76 -20.98
N THR A 177 -3.90 6.26 -21.19
CA THR A 177 -4.65 6.39 -22.46
C THR A 177 -4.95 7.85 -22.81
N ARG A 178 -5.37 8.68 -21.85
CA ARG A 178 -5.52 10.13 -22.07
C ARG A 178 -4.22 10.83 -22.47
N ARG A 179 -3.08 10.39 -21.93
CA ARG A 179 -1.77 10.91 -22.34
C ARG A 179 -1.37 10.41 -23.72
N ALA A 180 -1.74 9.18 -24.07
CA ALA A 180 -1.53 8.62 -25.40
C ALA A 180 -2.28 9.40 -26.48
N GLU A 181 -3.50 9.88 -26.19
CA GLU A 181 -4.28 10.76 -27.06
C GLU A 181 -3.58 12.10 -27.38
N ILE A 182 -2.72 12.61 -26.47
CA ILE A 182 -2.06 13.92 -26.60
C ILE A 182 -0.65 13.79 -27.17
N ASN A 183 0.16 12.88 -26.61
CA ASN A 183 1.60 12.76 -26.87
C ASN A 183 1.99 11.53 -27.70
N GLY A 184 1.00 10.72 -28.12
CA GLY A 184 1.21 9.44 -28.76
C GLY A 184 1.39 8.29 -27.75
N LEU A 185 0.94 7.10 -28.16
CA LEU A 185 0.94 5.88 -27.34
C LEU A 185 2.35 5.49 -26.85
N GLU A 186 3.35 5.57 -27.73
CA GLU A 186 4.73 5.21 -27.39
C GLU A 186 5.31 6.10 -26.28
N SER A 187 5.09 7.42 -26.38
CA SER A 187 5.55 8.39 -25.38
C SER A 187 4.87 8.17 -24.03
N ALA A 188 3.54 7.95 -24.04
CA ALA A 188 2.76 7.71 -22.84
C ALA A 188 3.18 6.41 -22.11
N ILE A 189 3.43 5.33 -22.86
CA ILE A 189 3.93 4.06 -22.29
C ILE A 189 5.34 4.24 -21.71
N LYS A 190 6.20 4.99 -22.39
CA LYS A 190 7.57 5.26 -21.90
C LYS A 190 7.55 6.06 -20.60
N GLU A 191 6.71 7.09 -20.49
CA GLU A 191 6.51 7.84 -19.25
C GLU A 191 5.95 6.93 -18.13
N PHE A 192 5.00 6.06 -18.47
CA PHE A 192 4.44 5.10 -17.52
C PHE A 192 5.46 4.05 -17.05
N HIS A 193 6.34 3.58 -17.94
CA HIS A 193 7.46 2.71 -17.59
C HIS A 193 8.44 3.38 -16.63
N GLN A 194 8.79 4.65 -16.87
CA GLN A 194 9.74 5.40 -16.04
C GLN A 194 9.19 5.77 -14.66
N SER A 195 7.88 5.99 -14.56
CA SER A 195 7.21 6.30 -13.30
C SER A 195 6.87 5.08 -12.45
N SER A 196 6.87 3.88 -13.02
CA SER A 196 6.51 2.64 -12.32
C SER A 196 7.73 1.96 -11.69
N THR A 197 7.65 1.64 -10.40
CA THR A 197 8.71 0.91 -9.68
C THR A 197 8.55 -0.61 -9.77
N GLU A 198 7.31 -1.10 -9.96
CA GLU A 198 7.01 -2.53 -9.98
C GLU A 198 7.47 -3.22 -11.26
N LEU A 199 8.01 -4.44 -11.12
CA LEU A 199 8.57 -5.21 -12.22
C LEU A 199 7.51 -5.59 -13.25
N GLU A 200 6.36 -6.06 -12.81
CA GLU A 200 5.27 -6.56 -13.66
C GLU A 200 4.69 -5.45 -14.55
N ILE A 201 4.57 -4.23 -14.02
CA ILE A 201 4.13 -3.06 -14.78
C ILE A 201 5.18 -2.69 -15.82
N ARG A 202 6.47 -2.71 -15.45
CA ARG A 202 7.55 -2.44 -16.40
C ARG A 202 7.61 -3.46 -17.53
N MET A 203 7.42 -4.74 -17.22
CA MET A 203 7.34 -5.81 -18.22
C MET A 203 6.18 -5.58 -19.19
N PHE A 204 5.02 -5.17 -18.67
CA PHE A 204 3.86 -4.78 -19.48
C PHE A 204 4.16 -3.61 -20.43
N CYS A 205 4.76 -2.52 -19.92
CA CYS A 205 5.13 -1.40 -20.77
C CYS A 205 6.14 -1.79 -21.85
N SER A 206 7.14 -2.61 -21.51
CA SER A 206 8.15 -3.08 -22.46
C SER A 206 7.53 -3.98 -23.54
N ALA A 207 6.61 -4.87 -23.18
CA ALA A 207 5.88 -5.70 -24.13
C ALA A 207 5.00 -4.88 -25.07
N LEU A 208 4.31 -3.86 -24.55
CA LEU A 208 3.53 -2.93 -25.36
C LEU A 208 4.41 -2.11 -26.32
N GLN A 209 5.55 -1.60 -25.85
CA GLN A 209 6.45 -0.82 -26.68
C GLN A 209 7.04 -1.66 -27.82
N TYR A 210 7.42 -2.92 -27.53
CA TYR A 210 7.85 -3.86 -28.56
C TYR A 210 6.75 -4.16 -29.58
N SER A 211 5.52 -4.33 -29.11
CA SER A 211 4.33 -4.59 -29.94
C SER A 211 4.01 -3.43 -30.90
N ILE A 212 4.22 -2.18 -30.46
CA ILE A 212 4.01 -0.99 -31.30
C ILE A 212 5.06 -0.91 -32.41
N SER A 213 6.31 -1.27 -32.11
CA SER A 213 7.43 -1.11 -33.06
C SER A 213 7.56 -2.27 -34.06
N PHE A 214 7.20 -3.50 -33.68
CA PHE A 214 7.55 -4.69 -34.49
C PHE A 214 6.39 -5.39 -35.18
N GLY A 215 5.12 -4.99 -34.98
CA GLY A 215 3.96 -5.50 -35.75
C GLY A 215 3.70 -7.01 -35.66
N ALA A 216 4.55 -7.77 -34.97
CA ALA A 216 4.33 -9.16 -34.59
C ALA A 216 3.02 -9.29 -33.80
N THR A 217 2.46 -10.49 -33.75
CA THR A 217 1.20 -10.86 -33.10
C THR A 217 1.11 -10.33 -31.65
N VAL A 218 0.71 -9.07 -31.49
CA VAL A 218 0.59 -8.34 -30.21
C VAL A 218 -0.21 -9.15 -29.19
N TYR A 219 -1.23 -9.85 -29.68
CA TYR A 219 -2.02 -10.81 -28.92
C TYR A 219 -1.18 -11.89 -28.23
N GLU A 220 -0.28 -12.55 -28.96
CA GLU A 220 0.55 -13.65 -28.42
C GLU A 220 1.52 -13.13 -27.37
N GLN A 221 2.15 -11.97 -27.60
CA GLN A 221 3.02 -11.31 -26.62
C GLN A 221 2.27 -10.96 -25.32
N LEU A 222 1.07 -10.39 -25.43
CA LEU A 222 0.28 -10.01 -24.25
C LEU A 222 -0.20 -11.24 -23.47
N ILE A 223 -0.66 -12.30 -24.16
CA ILE A 223 -1.05 -13.55 -23.48
C ILE A 223 0.14 -14.21 -22.80
N LYS A 224 1.28 -14.29 -23.49
CA LYS A 224 2.50 -14.87 -22.90
C LYS A 224 2.93 -14.09 -21.66
N LEU A 225 2.90 -12.76 -21.73
CA LEU A 225 3.19 -11.91 -20.58
C LEU A 225 2.22 -12.15 -19.41
N SER A 226 0.91 -12.27 -19.67
CA SER A 226 -0.08 -12.55 -18.63
C SER A 226 0.19 -13.89 -17.94
N GLN A 227 0.56 -14.91 -18.71
CA GLN A 227 0.98 -16.22 -18.18
C GLN A 227 2.25 -16.10 -17.33
N ASP A 228 3.27 -15.39 -17.81
CA ASP A 228 4.54 -15.20 -17.08
C ASP A 228 4.32 -14.46 -15.75
N ILE A 229 3.45 -13.45 -15.71
CA ILE A 229 3.10 -12.76 -14.46
C ILE A 229 2.34 -13.70 -13.50
N ARG A 230 1.41 -14.52 -14.01
CA ARG A 230 0.70 -15.51 -13.17
C ARG A 230 1.66 -16.55 -12.59
N GLU A 231 2.63 -17.01 -13.38
CA GLU A 231 3.68 -17.93 -12.94
C GLU A 231 4.56 -17.28 -11.86
N MET A 232 4.98 -16.03 -12.05
CA MET A 232 5.72 -15.28 -11.03
C MET A 232 4.94 -15.14 -9.72
N GLN A 233 3.62 -14.87 -9.78
CA GLN A 233 2.76 -14.81 -8.60
C GLN A 233 2.66 -16.16 -7.88
N LEU A 234 2.66 -17.26 -8.64
CA LEU A 234 2.67 -18.63 -8.12
C LEU A 234 4.00 -18.91 -7.40
N LEU A 235 5.14 -18.62 -8.02
CA LEU A 235 6.47 -18.81 -7.42
C LEU A 235 6.60 -18.05 -6.09
N VAL A 236 6.15 -16.80 -6.04
CA VAL A 236 6.14 -15.98 -4.82
C VAL A 236 5.23 -16.58 -3.73
N THR A 237 4.17 -17.27 -4.13
CA THR A 237 3.25 -17.94 -3.21
C THR A 237 3.87 -19.24 -2.69
N GLU A 238 4.49 -20.03 -3.56
CA GLU A 238 5.22 -21.24 -3.21
C GLU A 238 6.39 -20.96 -2.26
N GLU A 239 7.16 -19.89 -2.51
CA GLU A 239 8.24 -19.46 -1.62
C GLU A 239 7.72 -19.16 -0.21
N LYS A 240 6.56 -18.52 -0.09
CA LYS A 240 5.92 -18.23 1.21
C LYS A 240 5.44 -19.50 1.91
N ILE A 241 4.87 -20.44 1.16
CA ILE A 241 4.42 -21.74 1.69
C ILE A 241 5.63 -22.53 2.19
N SER A 242 6.70 -22.61 1.40
CA SER A 242 7.94 -23.30 1.76
C SER A 242 8.56 -22.72 3.05
N LYS A 243 8.62 -21.40 3.15
CA LYS A 243 9.07 -20.72 4.38
C LYS A 243 8.16 -20.96 5.58
N LEU A 244 6.85 -21.10 5.37
CA LEU A 244 5.90 -21.40 6.43
C LEU A 244 6.14 -22.81 6.99
N THR A 245 6.32 -23.81 6.13
CA THR A 245 6.60 -25.20 6.54
C THR A 245 7.88 -25.28 7.38
N ALA A 246 8.96 -24.62 6.94
CA ALA A 246 10.21 -24.60 7.70
C ALA A 246 10.05 -23.96 9.09
N LYS A 247 9.23 -22.90 9.22
CA LYS A 247 8.95 -22.25 10.51
C LYS A 247 8.13 -23.11 11.46
N LEU A 248 7.33 -24.05 10.97
CA LEU A 248 6.54 -24.96 11.80
C LEU A 248 7.38 -26.10 12.40
N THR A 249 8.48 -26.47 11.75
CA THR A 249 9.39 -27.52 12.25
C THR A 249 10.08 -27.14 13.56
N ILE A 250 10.47 -25.87 13.76
CA ILE A 250 11.16 -25.42 14.98
C ILE A 250 10.29 -25.63 16.23
N PRO A 251 9.03 -25.11 16.30
CA PRO A 251 8.15 -25.36 17.44
C PRO A 251 7.88 -26.85 17.65
N LEU A 252 7.62 -27.60 16.57
CA LEU A 252 7.33 -29.04 16.65
C LEU A 252 8.49 -29.82 17.30
N PHE A 253 9.71 -29.53 16.88
CA PHE A 253 10.92 -30.14 17.45
C PHE A 253 11.06 -29.80 18.94
N LEU A 254 10.85 -28.54 19.33
CA LEU A 254 10.90 -28.12 20.73
C LEU A 254 9.86 -28.86 21.59
N PHE A 255 8.62 -28.99 21.09
CA PHE A 255 7.52 -29.66 21.80
C PHE A 255 7.71 -31.17 21.95
N ILE A 256 8.43 -31.84 21.04
CA ILE A 256 8.73 -33.27 21.16
C ILE A 256 10.01 -33.50 21.97
N LEU A 257 11.05 -32.68 21.76
CA LEU A 257 12.36 -32.87 22.41
C LEU A 257 12.32 -32.60 23.92
N ILE A 258 11.70 -31.50 24.38
CA ILE A 258 11.66 -31.16 25.81
C ILE A 258 11.02 -32.27 26.68
N PRO A 259 9.81 -32.79 26.36
CA PRO A 259 9.22 -33.86 27.17
C PRO A 259 9.96 -35.19 26.99
N PHE A 260 10.55 -35.46 25.82
CA PHE A 260 11.36 -36.65 25.60
C PHE A 260 12.58 -36.69 26.53
N ILE A 261 13.31 -35.58 26.65
CA ILE A 261 14.47 -35.47 27.55
C ILE A 261 14.04 -35.69 29.02
N ILE A 262 12.92 -35.08 29.43
CA ILE A 262 12.36 -35.24 30.78
C ILE A 262 12.01 -36.71 31.05
N LEU A 263 11.38 -37.39 30.08
CA LEU A 263 10.98 -38.80 30.22
C LEU A 263 12.18 -39.73 30.35
N VAL A 264 13.26 -39.48 29.60
CA VAL A 264 14.49 -40.28 29.65
C VAL A 264 15.28 -40.06 30.94
N ILE A 265 15.34 -38.83 31.46
CA ILE A 265 16.05 -38.50 32.70
C ILE A 265 15.27 -38.97 33.95
N SER A 266 13.94 -39.04 33.86
CA SER A 266 13.07 -39.42 34.98
C SER A 266 13.50 -40.70 35.74
N PRO A 267 13.77 -41.85 35.11
CA PRO A 267 14.17 -43.06 35.85
C PRO A 267 15.53 -42.91 36.54
N SER A 268 16.51 -42.29 35.87
CA SER A 268 17.84 -42.09 36.43
C SER A 268 17.83 -41.19 37.67
N VAL A 269 16.96 -40.18 37.70
CA VAL A 269 16.79 -39.33 38.89
C VAL A 269 16.09 -40.08 40.03
N LEU A 270 15.10 -40.92 39.71
CA LEU A 270 14.40 -41.74 40.71
C LEU A 270 15.34 -42.78 41.37
N GLU A 271 16.24 -43.40 40.60
CA GLU A 271 17.25 -44.32 41.15
C GLU A 271 18.25 -43.62 42.07
N LEU A 272 18.70 -42.41 41.71
CA LEU A 272 19.61 -41.63 42.56
C LEU A 272 18.97 -41.21 43.89
N LEU A 273 17.69 -40.82 43.87
CA LEU A 273 16.95 -40.45 45.08
C LEU A 273 16.58 -41.64 45.96
N ALA A 274 16.45 -42.85 45.39
CA ALA A 274 16.14 -44.06 46.15
C ALA A 274 17.36 -44.68 46.85
N TYR A 275 18.58 -44.21 46.53
CA TYR A 275 19.85 -44.70 47.08
C TYR A 275 20.40 -43.82 48.23
N GLU A 276 19.76 -42.68 48.53
CA GLU A 276 19.93 -41.90 49.78
C GLU A 276 18.94 -42.37 50.86
#